data_AF-A0A7Y0BRK0-F1
#
_entry.id   AF-A0A7Y0BRK0-F1
#
_cell.length_a   1.000
_cell.length_b   1.000
_cell.length_c   1.000
_cell.angle_alpha   90.00
_cell.angle_beta   90.00
_cell.angle_gamma   90.00
#
_symmetry.space_group_name_H-M   'P 1'
#
loop_
_entity.id
_entity.type
_entity.pdbx_description
1 polymer ?
#
loop_
_entity_poly.entity_id
_entity_poly.type
_entity_poly.pdbx_seq_one_letter_code
_entity_poly.pdbx_strand_id
1 'polypeptide(L)'
;MKDLNGDGRPEAVITEGSTFCFGITGVVFNIVSKQANGSWRLVASRTGIATFLATKGAGGWPDVEIGGPGMCFPVERWNGREYVIHRRQYEGRPCRR
;
A
#
# COMPACT_ATOMS: atom_id res chain seq x y z
N MET A 1 1.79 -3.54 13.50
CA MET A 1 2.07 -2.10 13.64
C MET A 1 3.58 -1.94 13.58
N LYS A 2 4.08 -1.11 12.67
CA LYS A 2 5.53 -0.93 12.39
C LYS A 2 5.73 0.47 11.84
N ASP A 3 6.88 1.07 12.09
CA ASP A 3 7.31 2.29 11.39
C ASP A 3 7.64 1.95 9.92
N LEU A 4 6.76 2.35 9.01
CA LEU A 4 6.89 2.05 7.59
C LEU A 4 7.77 3.07 6.88
N ASN A 5 7.67 4.35 7.24
CA ASN A 5 8.37 5.45 6.55
C ASN A 5 9.70 5.83 7.21
N GLY A 6 9.98 5.36 8.43
CA GLY A 6 11.19 5.63 9.20
C GLY A 6 11.13 6.95 10.00
N ASP A 7 9.94 7.50 10.26
CA ASP A 7 9.79 8.78 10.97
C ASP A 7 9.73 8.65 12.50
N GLY A 8 9.88 7.42 13.03
CA GLY A 8 9.83 7.12 14.45
C GLY A 8 8.41 6.96 15.00
N ARG A 9 7.38 7.03 14.16
CA ARG A 9 5.99 6.78 14.54
C ARG A 9 5.47 5.50 13.89
N PRO A 10 4.53 4.81 14.56
CA PRO A 10 3.99 3.58 14.01
C PRO A 10 2.91 3.85 12.95
N GLU A 11 2.95 3.04 11.89
CA GLU A 11 1.83 2.79 11.00
C GLU A 11 1.12 1.48 11.33
N ALA A 12 -0.17 1.42 11.00
CA ALA A 12 -0.96 0.20 10.97
C ALA A 12 -1.52 -0.07 9.57
N VAL A 13 -1.59 -1.35 9.23
CA VAL A 13 -2.22 -1.85 8.02
C VAL A 13 -3.41 -2.68 8.45
N ILE A 14 -4.60 -2.22 8.11
CA ILE A 14 -5.87 -2.86 8.45
C ILE A 14 -6.34 -3.58 7.20
N THR A 15 -6.51 -4.89 7.26
CA THR A 15 -7.03 -5.69 6.15
C THR A 15 -8.43 -6.18 6.50
N GLU A 16 -9.37 -6.00 5.58
CA GLU A 16 -10.75 -6.46 5.72
C GLU A 16 -11.09 -7.36 4.53
N GLY A 17 -11.80 -8.45 4.79
CA GLY A 17 -12.24 -9.40 3.77
C GLY A 17 -13.75 -9.45 3.66
N SER A 18 -14.28 -9.24 2.46
CA SER A 18 -15.69 -9.38 2.13
C SER A 18 -15.86 -9.44 0.61
N THR A 19 -16.33 -10.57 0.09
CA THR A 19 -16.68 -10.69 -1.33
C THR A 19 -17.92 -9.87 -1.68
N PHE A 20 -18.80 -9.62 -0.69
CA PHE A 20 -19.97 -8.75 -0.85
C PHE A 20 -19.57 -7.28 -1.02
N CYS A 21 -18.61 -6.80 -0.23
CA CYS A 21 -18.16 -5.39 -0.30
C CYS A 21 -17.10 -5.15 -1.38
N PHE A 22 -16.23 -6.14 -1.66
CA PHE A 22 -14.99 -5.96 -2.44
C PHE A 22 -14.90 -6.85 -3.68
N GLY A 23 -16.00 -7.49 -4.09
CA GLY A 23 -16.10 -8.29 -5.31
C GLY A 23 -15.10 -9.45 -5.35
N ILE A 24 -14.64 -9.81 -6.55
CA ILE A 24 -13.75 -10.96 -6.76
C ILE A 24 -12.38 -10.82 -6.08
N THR A 25 -11.91 -9.59 -5.85
CA THR A 25 -10.67 -9.37 -5.10
C THR A 25 -10.83 -9.75 -3.63
N GLY A 26 -12.04 -9.59 -3.09
CA GLY A 26 -12.44 -10.10 -1.78
C GLY A 26 -11.81 -9.43 -0.57
N VAL A 27 -10.82 -8.54 -0.76
CA VAL A 27 -10.10 -7.86 0.32
C VAL A 27 -9.80 -6.40 0.00
N VAL A 28 -9.70 -5.60 1.06
CA VAL A 28 -9.21 -4.21 1.04
C VAL A 28 -8.14 -4.07 2.11
N PHE A 29 -7.18 -3.17 1.90
CA PHE A 29 -6.30 -2.70 2.96
C PHE A 29 -6.37 -1.20 3.14
N ASN A 30 -6.19 -0.75 4.38
CA ASN A 30 -6.05 0.64 4.77
C ASN A 30 -4.72 0.84 5.48
N ILE A 31 -3.94 1.84 5.05
CA ILE A 31 -2.73 2.28 5.74
C ILE A 31 -3.10 3.50 6.56
N VAL A 32 -2.88 3.44 7.87
CA VAL A 32 -3.05 4.58 8.78
C VAL A 32 -1.72 4.88 9.48
N SER A 33 -1.41 6.17 9.61
CA SER A 33 -0.17 6.66 10.23
C SER A 33 -0.48 7.48 11.48
N LYS A 34 0.27 7.22 12.56
CA LYS A 34 0.12 7.97 13.80
C LYS A 34 0.82 9.32 13.68
N GLN A 35 0.08 10.39 13.97
CA GLN A 35 0.54 11.76 13.89
C GLN A 35 1.20 12.22 15.20
N ALA A 36 1.84 13.39 15.16
CA ALA A 36 2.59 13.97 16.28
C ALA A 36 1.73 14.19 17.53
N ASN A 37 0.50 14.63 17.29
CA ASN A 37 -0.51 14.88 18.30
C ASN A 37 -1.24 13.60 18.76
N GLY A 38 -0.76 12.42 18.34
CA GLY A 38 -1.35 11.13 18.68
C GLY A 38 -2.57 10.72 17.86
N SER A 39 -3.07 11.57 16.96
CA SER A 39 -4.19 11.20 16.08
C SER A 39 -3.76 10.21 15.00
N TRP A 40 -4.72 9.49 14.44
CA TRP A 40 -4.50 8.62 13.29
C TRP A 40 -4.99 9.28 12.01
N ARG A 41 -4.17 9.21 10.95
CA ARG A 41 -4.53 9.72 9.62
C ARG A 41 -4.57 8.56 8.63
N LEU A 42 -5.62 8.50 7.81
CA LEU A 42 -5.66 7.60 6.66
C LEU A 42 -4.66 8.08 5.60
N VAL A 43 -3.75 7.19 5.21
CA VAL A 43 -2.70 7.43 4.21
C VAL A 43 -3.10 6.86 2.85
N ALA A 44 -3.65 5.65 2.84
CA ALA A 44 -4.10 4.96 1.64
C ALA A 44 -5.23 3.97 1.97
N SER A 45 -6.14 3.78 1.02
CA SER A 45 -7.17 2.74 1.04
C SER A 45 -7.25 2.14 -0.36
N ARG A 46 -7.07 0.82 -0.48
CA ARG A 46 -6.99 0.11 -1.76
C ARG A 46 -7.59 -1.28 -1.66
N THR A 47 -8.35 -1.66 -2.68
CA THR A 47 -8.82 -3.04 -2.86
C THR A 47 -7.65 -3.91 -3.33
N GLY A 48 -7.37 -4.99 -2.61
CA GLY A 48 -6.24 -5.89 -2.87
C GLY A 48 -5.42 -6.24 -1.63
N ILE A 49 -4.28 -6.88 -1.85
CA ILE A 49 -3.34 -7.31 -0.82
C ILE A 49 -2.08 -6.43 -0.92
N ALA A 50 -1.75 -5.70 0.15
CA ALA A 50 -0.55 -4.88 0.20
C ALA A 50 0.71 -5.74 0.38
N THR A 51 1.69 -5.56 -0.51
CA THR A 51 3.06 -6.05 -0.33
C THR A 51 4.01 -4.86 -0.33
N PHE A 52 4.66 -4.60 0.80
CA PHE A 52 5.64 -3.51 0.95
C PHE A 52 6.98 -3.91 0.35
N LEU A 53 7.45 -3.14 -0.63
CA LEU A 53 8.71 -3.38 -1.31
C LEU A 53 9.87 -2.66 -0.59
N ALA A 54 11.10 -3.11 -0.88
CA ALA A 54 12.31 -2.46 -0.35
C ALA A 54 12.57 -1.07 -0.98
N THR A 55 12.06 -0.83 -2.19
CA THR A 55 12.17 0.48 -2.86
C THR A 55 11.24 1.49 -2.18
N LYS A 56 11.65 2.76 -2.16
CA LYS A 56 10.95 3.83 -1.43
C LYS A 56 10.64 5.03 -2.33
N GLY A 57 9.55 5.71 -2.01
CA GLY A 57 9.17 7.03 -2.53
C GLY A 57 9.64 8.16 -1.62
N ALA A 58 8.95 9.30 -1.73
CA ALA A 58 9.26 10.49 -0.93
C ALA A 58 9.05 10.22 0.58
N GLY A 59 9.84 10.85 1.44
CA GLY A 59 9.69 10.73 2.89
C GLY A 59 9.89 9.33 3.45
N GLY A 60 10.58 8.44 2.73
CA GLY A 60 10.93 7.10 3.20
C GLY A 60 9.84 6.04 3.09
N TRP A 61 8.66 6.40 2.56
CA TRP A 61 7.54 5.49 2.36
C TRP A 61 7.89 4.37 1.37
N PRO A 62 7.66 3.08 1.72
CA PRO A 62 7.90 1.97 0.81
C PRO A 62 6.94 2.02 -0.38
N ASP A 63 7.41 1.60 -1.55
CA ASP A 63 6.53 1.28 -2.67
C ASP A 63 5.62 0.10 -2.27
N VAL A 64 4.37 0.11 -2.73
CA VAL A 64 3.37 -0.91 -2.40
C VAL A 64 2.92 -1.61 -3.67
N GLU A 65 3.19 -2.91 -3.79
CA GLU A 65 2.54 -3.76 -4.77
C GLU A 65 1.15 -4.15 -4.26
N ILE A 66 0.12 -3.97 -5.11
CA ILE A 66 -1.26 -4.28 -4.77
C ILE A 66 -1.67 -5.55 -5.50
N GLY A 67 -1.59 -6.67 -4.79
CA GLY A 67 -1.97 -7.98 -5.30
C GLY A 67 -3.49 -8.19 -5.35
N GLY A 68 -3.91 -9.20 -6.10
CA GLY A 68 -5.29 -9.63 -6.26
C GLY A 68 -5.36 -10.79 -7.27
N PRO A 69 -6.56 -11.16 -7.74
CA PRO A 69 -6.69 -12.12 -8.83
C PRO A 69 -5.93 -11.65 -10.08
N GLY A 70 -5.20 -12.56 -10.74
CA GLY A 70 -4.50 -12.30 -11.99
C GLY A 70 -2.99 -12.11 -11.84
N MET A 71 -2.41 -11.28 -12.71
CA MET A 71 -0.98 -11.01 -12.83
C MET A 71 -0.75 -9.54 -13.18
N CYS A 72 0.51 -9.10 -13.14
CA CYS A 72 0.89 -7.73 -13.48
C CYS A 72 0.26 -6.66 -12.58
N PHE A 73 0.59 -6.74 -11.29
CA PHE A 73 0.05 -5.89 -10.24
C PHE A 73 0.61 -4.47 -10.30
N PRO A 74 -0.21 -3.45 -9.98
CA PRO A 74 0.28 -2.10 -9.85
C PRO A 74 1.20 -1.99 -8.63
N VAL A 75 2.30 -1.26 -8.82
CA VAL A 75 3.17 -0.78 -7.75
C VAL A 75 2.92 0.70 -7.61
N GLU A 76 2.39 1.10 -6.46
CA GLU A 76 2.19 2.50 -6.12
C GLU A 76 3.37 3.05 -5.32
N ARG A 77 3.74 4.29 -5.59
CA ARG A 77 4.80 5.03 -4.90
C ARG A 77 4.22 6.27 -4.24
N TRP A 78 4.66 6.57 -3.03
CA TRP A 78 4.36 7.84 -2.37
C TRP A 78 5.07 9.00 -3.06
N ASN A 79 4.31 9.99 -3.52
CA ASN A 79 4.83 11.18 -4.22
C ASN A 79 5.09 12.38 -3.29
N GLY A 80 4.89 12.22 -1.97
CA GLY A 80 4.94 13.32 -0.99
C GLY A 80 3.56 13.68 -0.44
N ARG A 81 2.48 13.30 -1.14
CA ARG A 81 1.10 13.60 -0.78
C ARG A 81 0.18 12.37 -0.78
N GLU A 82 0.37 11.48 -1.74
CA GLU A 82 -0.44 10.28 -1.91
C GLU A 82 0.33 9.17 -2.62
N TYR A 83 -0.19 7.95 -2.56
CA TYR A 83 0.28 6.83 -3.36
C TYR A 83 -0.27 6.92 -4.78
N VAL A 84 0.62 6.94 -5.78
CA VAL A 84 0.29 6.98 -7.21
C VAL A 84 0.94 5.81 -7.93
N ILE A 85 0.32 5.32 -9.01
CA ILE A 85 0.88 4.24 -9.82
C ILE A 85 2.25 4.65 -10.36
N HIS A 86 3.27 3.87 -10.06
CA HIS A 86 4.65 4.10 -10.47
C HIS A 86 5.07 3.13 -11.58
N ARG A 87 4.73 1.84 -11.43
CA ARG A 87 4.99 0.80 -12.43
C ARG A 87 4.01 -0.36 -12.24
N ARG A 88 4.13 -1.38 -13.09
CA ARG A 88 3.50 -2.68 -12.86
C ARG A 88 4.54 -3.78 -12.85
N GLN A 89 4.35 -4.76 -11.99
CA GLN A 89 5.27 -5.90 -11.87
C GLN A 89 4.53 -7.18 -11.48
N TYR A 90 5.20 -8.31 -11.63
CA TYR A 90 4.77 -9.60 -11.11
C TYR A 90 6.02 -10.37 -10.68
N GLU A 91 6.03 -10.89 -9.46
CA GLU A 91 7.20 -11.56 -8.86
C GLU A 91 8.48 -10.70 -8.93
N GLY A 92 8.33 -9.39 -8.73
CA GLY A 92 9.43 -8.42 -8.79
C GLY A 92 9.93 -8.10 -10.21
N ARG A 93 9.34 -8.67 -11.27
CA ARG A 93 9.72 -8.40 -12.66
C ARG A 93 8.76 -7.41 -13.31
N PRO A 94 9.26 -6.42 -14.06
CA PRO A 94 8.39 -5.47 -14.76
C PRO A 94 7.53 -6.20 -15.80
N CYS A 95 6.27 -5.83 -15.90
CA CYS A 95 5.42 -6.34 -16.97
C CYS A 95 5.86 -5.76 -18.32
N ARG A 96 5.85 -6.60 -19.35
CA ARG A 96 5.97 -6.11 -20.73
C ARG A 96 4.68 -5.38 -21.12
N ARG A 97 4.83 -4.23 -21.78
CA ARG A 97 3.73 -3.51 -22.43
C ARG A 97 3.32 -4.24 -23.71
#